data_AF-A0AAV5UDF7-F1
#
_entry.id   AF-A0AAV5UDF7-F1
#
_cell.length_a   1.000
_cell.length_b   1.000
_cell.length_c   1.000
_cell.angle_alpha   90.00
_cell.angle_beta   90.00
_cell.angle_gamma   90.00
#
_symmetry.space_group_name_H-M   'P 1'
#
loop_
_entity.id
_entity.type
_entity.pdbx_description
1 polymer ?
#
loop_
_entity_poly.entity_id
_entity_poly.type
_entity_poly.pdbx_seq_one_letter_code
_entity_poly.pdbx_strand_id
1 'polypeptide(L)'
;MTDSESTTAGKSSETATIPPEVIAKLKTFNDALTALEDALEPHLKSNYEEHIDRDPTELARIDVMSLFSVNSLAWSLLALKGQDPRKNESLQAELDRTKTYAGRLQTEESRREQAGVNEKVAKALVRNALFDAQEYGDKKKTNQ
;
A
#
# COMPACT_ATOMS: atom_id res chain seq x y z
N MET A 1 -3.66 -29.31 75.34
CA MET A 1 -3.85 -30.59 74.62
C MET A 1 -5.25 -30.57 74.02
N THR A 2 -5.36 -29.88 72.90
CA THR A 2 -6.51 -29.89 71.98
C THR A 2 -5.89 -29.64 70.61
N ASP A 3 -5.49 -30.74 69.99
CA ASP A 3 -4.88 -30.79 68.67
C ASP A 3 -5.93 -30.73 67.56
N SER A 4 -5.46 -30.36 66.38
CA SER A 4 -6.04 -30.57 65.04
C SER A 4 -6.78 -29.39 64.41
N GLU A 5 -5.98 -28.39 64.01
CA GLU A 5 -6.23 -27.65 62.76
C GLU A 5 -6.13 -28.62 61.58
N SER A 6 -7.27 -28.95 60.97
CA SER A 6 -7.33 -29.69 59.71
C SER A 6 -6.98 -28.75 58.55
N THR A 7 -5.76 -28.92 58.06
CA THR A 7 -5.29 -28.51 56.74
C THR A 7 -6.32 -28.84 55.65
N THR A 8 -6.91 -27.82 55.01
CA THR A 8 -7.45 -27.95 53.65
C THR A 8 -6.43 -27.34 52.71
N ALA A 9 -5.77 -28.26 52.00
CA ALA A 9 -4.68 -27.99 51.08
C ALA A 9 -5.09 -26.97 50.02
N GLY A 10 -4.26 -25.93 49.89
CA GLY A 10 -4.25 -25.05 48.74
C GLY A 10 -4.17 -25.87 47.46
N LYS A 11 -5.18 -25.72 46.61
CA LYS A 11 -5.13 -26.18 45.22
C LYS A 11 -4.07 -25.33 44.53
N SER A 12 -2.87 -25.88 44.47
CA SER A 12 -1.72 -25.31 43.78
C SER A 12 -2.13 -24.97 42.35
N SER A 13 -1.90 -23.71 42.02
CA SER A 13 -1.85 -23.14 40.67
C SER A 13 -1.21 -24.12 39.69
N GLU A 14 -2.03 -24.88 38.95
CA GLU A 14 -1.60 -25.50 37.70
C GLU A 14 -1.06 -24.37 36.82
N THR A 15 0.24 -24.40 36.56
CA THR A 15 0.93 -23.44 35.70
C THR A 15 0.17 -23.35 34.38
N ALA A 16 -0.61 -22.27 34.21
CA ALA A 16 -1.42 -22.01 33.03
C ALA A 16 -0.48 -21.90 31.82
N THR A 17 -0.26 -23.05 31.18
CA THR A 17 0.61 -23.16 30.03
C THR A 17 -0.17 -22.60 28.84
N ILE A 18 0.43 -21.66 28.12
CA ILE A 18 -0.21 -21.05 26.96
C ILE A 18 -0.59 -22.17 25.97
N PRO A 19 -1.83 -22.18 25.45
CA PRO A 19 -2.26 -23.23 24.53
C PRO A 19 -1.31 -23.35 23.33
N PRO A 20 -0.96 -24.57 22.88
CA PRO A 20 0.01 -24.76 21.80
C PRO A 20 -0.42 -24.12 20.48
N GLU A 21 -1.74 -24.02 20.23
CA GLU A 21 -2.29 -23.29 19.07
C GLU A 21 -1.91 -21.80 19.09
N VAL A 22 -1.97 -21.17 20.27
CA VAL A 22 -1.62 -19.75 20.44
C VAL A 22 -0.13 -19.54 20.22
N ILE A 23 0.71 -20.46 20.74
CA ILE A 23 2.15 -20.44 20.50
C ILE A 23 2.47 -20.53 19.00
N ALA A 24 1.80 -21.43 18.27
CA ALA A 24 1.97 -21.56 16.83
C ALA A 24 1.58 -20.27 16.09
N LYS A 25 0.44 -19.65 16.43
CA LYS A 25 0.01 -18.37 15.84
C LYS A 25 1.00 -17.23 16.13
N LEU A 26 1.53 -17.16 17.36
CA LEU A 26 2.53 -16.17 17.74
C LEU A 26 3.84 -16.37 16.97
N LYS A 27 4.26 -17.62 16.77
CA LYS A 27 5.43 -17.92 15.93
C LYS A 27 5.21 -17.46 14.50
N THR A 28 4.07 -17.79 13.88
CA THR A 28 3.74 -17.33 12.53
C THR A 28 3.70 -15.80 12.43
N PHE A 29 3.15 -15.13 13.44
CA PHE A 29 3.13 -13.67 13.48
C PHE A 29 4.54 -13.07 13.58
N ASN A 30 5.39 -13.64 14.43
CA ASN A 30 6.79 -13.23 14.54
C ASN A 30 7.55 -13.44 13.22
N ASP A 31 7.39 -14.61 12.59
CA ASP A 31 8.04 -14.92 11.32
C ASP A 31 7.57 -13.93 10.22
N ALA A 32 6.30 -13.51 10.23
CA ALA A 32 5.78 -12.49 9.33
C ALA A 32 6.34 -11.08 9.61
N LEU A 33 6.58 -10.73 10.89
CA LEU A 33 7.23 -9.46 11.24
C LEU A 33 8.69 -9.42 10.79
N THR A 34 9.44 -10.51 10.98
CA THR A 34 10.82 -10.61 10.48
C THR A 34 10.87 -10.46 8.96
N ALA A 35 9.97 -11.13 8.23
CA ALA A 35 9.90 -10.98 6.77
C ALA A 35 9.56 -9.54 6.34
N LEU A 36 8.70 -8.84 7.10
CA LEU A 36 8.38 -7.44 6.85
C LEU A 36 9.58 -6.52 7.12
N GLU A 37 10.30 -6.74 8.21
CA GLU A 37 11.53 -6.00 8.54
C GLU A 37 12.59 -6.17 7.45
N ASP A 38 12.86 -7.41 7.04
CA ASP A 38 13.82 -7.72 5.97
C ASP A 38 13.45 -7.03 4.65
N ALA A 39 12.16 -6.97 4.32
CA ALA A 39 11.67 -6.32 3.10
C ALA A 39 11.77 -4.79 3.15
N LEU A 40 11.58 -4.17 4.32
CA LEU A 40 11.61 -2.72 4.50
C LEU A 40 13.03 -2.18 4.73
N GLU A 41 13.92 -3.00 5.28
CA GLU A 41 15.28 -2.63 5.64
C GLU A 41 16.07 -1.87 4.55
N PRO A 42 16.12 -2.31 3.27
CA PRO A 42 16.88 -1.59 2.24
C PRO A 42 16.30 -0.20 1.94
N HIS A 43 14.99 -0.03 2.13
CA HIS A 43 14.30 1.22 1.86
C HIS A 43 14.36 2.19 3.03
N LEU A 44 14.44 1.72 4.28
CA LEU A 44 14.45 2.57 5.47
C LEU A 44 15.85 2.91 5.99
N LYS A 45 16.89 2.17 5.57
CA LYS A 45 18.29 2.44 5.95
C LYS A 45 18.97 3.51 5.11
N SER A 46 18.35 4.00 4.05
CA SER A 46 18.95 5.05 3.23
C SER A 46 19.03 6.36 4.01
N ASN A 47 20.01 7.20 3.68
CA ASN A 47 20.11 8.50 4.32
C ASN A 47 19.08 9.47 3.70
N TYR A 48 18.67 10.50 4.44
CA TYR A 48 17.62 11.44 3.99
C TYR A 48 17.94 12.13 2.66
N GLU A 49 19.22 12.41 2.39
CA GLU A 49 19.67 13.06 1.16
C GLU A 49 19.50 12.11 -0.04
N GLU A 50 19.94 10.86 0.09
CA GLU A 50 19.73 9.77 -0.88
C GLU A 50 18.25 9.48 -1.12
N HIS A 51 17.41 9.65 -0.11
CA HIS A 51 15.96 9.51 -0.25
C HIS A 51 15.37 10.58 -1.16
N ILE A 52 15.76 11.85 -0.98
CA ILE A 52 15.22 12.99 -1.75
C ILE A 52 15.75 13.02 -3.18
N ASP A 53 16.97 12.53 -3.41
CA ASP A 53 17.60 12.53 -4.73
C ASP A 53 17.06 11.47 -5.70
N ARG A 54 16.06 10.66 -5.28
CA ARG A 54 15.45 9.62 -6.13
C ARG A 54 14.56 10.19 -7.23
N ASP A 55 14.27 9.36 -8.23
CA ASP A 55 13.21 9.69 -9.19
C ASP A 55 11.90 9.96 -8.44
N PRO A 56 11.16 11.03 -8.78
CA PRO A 56 9.93 11.39 -8.07
C PRO A 56 8.90 10.25 -7.99
N THR A 57 8.84 9.36 -8.98
CA THR A 57 7.94 8.20 -8.95
C THR A 57 8.42 7.13 -7.97
N GLU A 58 9.73 6.87 -7.92
CA GLU A 58 10.32 5.94 -6.96
C GLU A 58 10.17 6.46 -5.52
N LEU A 59 10.42 7.75 -5.29
CA LEU A 59 10.20 8.40 -4.00
C LEU A 59 8.75 8.25 -3.55
N ALA A 60 7.78 8.60 -4.41
CA ALA A 60 6.36 8.47 -4.08
C ALA A 60 5.95 7.01 -3.77
N ARG A 61 6.54 6.02 -4.46
CA ARG A 61 6.31 4.60 -4.19
C ARG A 61 6.78 4.21 -2.80
N ILE A 62 7.98 4.61 -2.41
CA ILE A 62 8.55 4.30 -1.09
C ILE A 62 7.75 4.99 0.02
N ASP A 63 7.32 6.24 -0.19
CA ASP A 63 6.52 6.98 0.80
C ASP A 63 5.14 6.35 1.00
N VAL A 64 4.45 5.98 -0.07
CA VAL A 64 3.15 5.31 0.00
C VAL A 64 3.28 3.93 0.65
N MET A 65 4.33 3.17 0.32
CA MET A 65 4.65 1.89 0.96
C MET A 65 4.89 2.06 2.47
N SER A 66 5.67 3.06 2.86
CA SER A 66 6.00 3.34 4.26
C SER A 66 4.75 3.71 5.06
N LEU A 67 3.89 4.57 4.49
CA LEU A 67 2.61 4.94 5.10
C LEU A 67 1.68 3.72 5.27
N PHE A 68 1.56 2.88 4.23
CA PHE A 68 0.77 1.66 4.30
C PHE A 68 1.29 0.68 5.36
N SER A 69 2.62 0.56 5.49
CA SER A 69 3.26 -0.31 6.48
C SER A 69 2.95 0.14 7.90
N VAL A 70 3.10 1.43 8.20
CA VAL A 70 2.75 2.00 9.52
C VAL A 70 1.27 1.79 9.84
N ASN A 71 0.37 2.04 8.88
CA ASN A 71 -1.06 1.85 9.06
C ASN A 71 -1.42 0.38 9.32
N SER A 72 -0.76 -0.56 8.63
CA SER A 72 -0.95 -2.00 8.82
C SER A 72 -0.43 -2.49 10.17
N LEU A 73 0.68 -1.94 10.64
CA LEU A 73 1.21 -2.21 11.99
C LEU A 73 0.30 -1.64 13.07
N ALA A 74 -0.26 -0.44 12.88
CA ALA A 74 -1.25 0.14 13.79
C ALA A 74 -2.51 -0.75 13.89
N TRP A 75 -2.99 -1.27 12.76
CA TRP A 75 -4.08 -2.25 12.73
C TRP A 75 -3.75 -3.50 13.55
N SER A 76 -2.57 -4.08 13.31
CA SER A 76 -2.11 -5.29 14.01
C SER A 76 -1.99 -5.06 15.51
N LEU A 77 -1.47 -3.90 15.92
CA LEU A 77 -1.35 -3.51 17.32
C LEU A 77 -2.71 -3.39 18.02
N LEU A 78 -3.72 -2.81 17.36
CA LEU A 78 -5.08 -2.74 17.90
C LEU A 78 -5.67 -4.14 18.08
N ALA A 79 -5.51 -5.01 17.08
CA ALA A 79 -5.97 -6.40 17.16
C ALA A 79 -5.29 -7.16 18.31
N LEU A 80 -3.98 -6.98 18.51
CA LEU A 80 -3.21 -7.56 19.62
C LEU A 80 -3.69 -7.07 20.99
N LYS A 81 -4.15 -5.82 21.09
CA LYS A 81 -4.77 -5.27 22.31
C LYS A 81 -6.21 -5.75 22.54
N GLY A 82 -6.73 -6.64 21.68
CA GLY A 82 -8.11 -7.10 21.74
C GLY A 82 -9.13 -6.05 21.30
N GLN A 83 -8.69 -4.97 20.66
CA GLN A 83 -9.56 -3.93 20.10
C GLN A 83 -9.91 -4.28 18.66
N ASP A 84 -11.11 -3.90 18.22
CA ASP A 84 -11.51 -4.04 16.82
C ASP A 84 -10.95 -2.86 16.00
N PRO A 85 -9.98 -3.07 15.10
CA PRO A 85 -9.37 -1.98 14.33
C PRO A 85 -10.37 -1.28 13.40
N ARG A 86 -11.48 -1.94 13.04
CA ARG A 86 -12.53 -1.38 12.17
C ARG A 86 -13.30 -0.25 12.85
N LYS A 87 -13.33 -0.25 14.18
CA LYS A 87 -14.01 0.78 14.99
C LYS A 87 -13.15 2.03 15.21
N ASN A 88 -11.88 1.97 14.83
CA ASN A 88 -10.99 3.11 14.95
C ASN A 88 -11.13 4.03 13.72
N GLU A 89 -11.93 5.08 13.86
CA GLU A 89 -12.24 6.03 12.77
C GLU A 89 -10.99 6.73 12.23
N SER A 90 -10.02 7.08 13.10
CA SER A 90 -8.80 7.74 12.64
C SER A 90 -7.94 6.79 11.80
N LEU A 91 -7.82 5.52 12.21
CA LEU A 91 -7.12 4.52 11.41
C LEU A 91 -7.80 4.25 10.07
N GLN A 92 -9.14 4.20 10.03
CA GLN A 92 -9.87 4.07 8.76
C GLN A 92 -9.58 5.25 7.83
N ALA A 93 -9.61 6.48 8.37
CA ALA A 93 -9.29 7.67 7.59
C ALA A 93 -7.86 7.63 7.03
N GLU A 94 -6.87 7.17 7.81
CA GLU A 94 -5.48 7.01 7.35
C GLU A 94 -5.35 5.93 6.25
N LEU A 95 -6.08 4.82 6.38
CA LEU A 95 -6.12 3.78 5.37
C LEU A 95 -6.74 4.28 4.05
N ASP A 96 -7.85 5.01 4.13
CA ASP A 96 -8.51 5.57 2.95
C ASP A 96 -7.67 6.69 2.30
N ARG A 97 -6.96 7.48 3.11
CA ARG A 97 -5.97 8.44 2.60
C ARG A 97 -4.85 7.73 1.85
N THR A 98 -4.33 6.64 2.40
CA THR A 98 -3.27 5.82 1.77
C THR A 98 -3.75 5.22 0.45
N LYS A 99 -4.98 4.66 0.40
CA LYS A 99 -5.58 4.15 -0.84
C LYS A 99 -5.70 5.24 -1.91
N THR A 100 -6.07 6.45 -1.50
CA THR A 100 -6.17 7.60 -2.42
C THR A 100 -4.81 7.92 -3.04
N TYR A 101 -3.74 7.95 -2.24
CA TYR A 101 -2.39 8.19 -2.76
C TYR A 101 -1.88 7.05 -3.65
N ALA A 102 -2.13 5.80 -3.27
CA ALA A 102 -1.79 4.64 -4.09
C ALA A 102 -2.50 4.67 -5.46
N GLY A 103 -3.79 5.02 -5.50
CA GLY A 103 -4.54 5.15 -6.75
C GLY A 103 -4.03 6.29 -7.64
N ARG A 104 -3.61 7.41 -7.04
CA ARG A 104 -2.96 8.51 -7.78
C ARG A 104 -1.63 8.06 -8.37
N LEU A 105 -0.79 7.40 -7.59
CA LEU A 105 0.49 6.86 -8.05
C LEU A 105 0.29 5.89 -9.22
N GLN A 106 -0.65 4.95 -9.10
CA GLN A 106 -0.97 4.00 -10.17
C GLN A 106 -1.43 4.70 -11.46
N THR A 107 -2.22 5.77 -11.34
CA THR A 107 -2.68 6.54 -12.50
C THR A 107 -1.50 7.23 -13.20
N GLU A 108 -0.58 7.79 -12.43
CA GLU A 108 0.62 8.45 -12.95
C GLU A 108 1.60 7.46 -13.61
N GLU A 109 1.81 6.30 -13.01
CA GLU A 109 2.61 5.21 -13.59
C GLU A 109 1.99 4.70 -14.89
N SER A 110 0.67 4.43 -14.89
CA SER A 110 -0.06 4.00 -16.09
C SER A 110 0.00 5.03 -17.21
N ARG A 111 -0.05 6.33 -16.88
CA ARG A 111 0.08 7.41 -17.86
C ARG A 111 1.47 7.45 -18.49
N ARG A 112 2.52 7.15 -17.72
CA ARG A 112 3.91 7.06 -18.24
C ARG A 112 4.11 5.85 -19.14
N GLU A 113 3.45 4.73 -18.83
CA GLU A 113 3.54 3.49 -19.62
C GLU A 113 2.73 3.52 -20.92
N GLN A 114 1.74 4.41 -21.02
CA GLN A 114 0.96 4.58 -22.25
C GLN A 114 1.86 5.05 -23.40
N ALA A 115 1.84 4.30 -24.50
CA ALA A 115 2.54 4.67 -25.72
C ALA A 115 2.05 6.04 -26.20
N GLY A 116 2.96 7.02 -26.26
CA GLY A 116 2.64 8.38 -26.69
C GLY A 116 2.02 8.38 -28.10
N VAL A 117 0.97 9.18 -28.30
CA VAL A 117 0.37 9.35 -29.63
C VAL A 117 1.40 9.97 -30.56
N ASN A 118 1.66 9.34 -31.70
CA ASN A 118 2.52 9.93 -32.73
C ASN A 118 1.83 11.14 -33.36
N GLU A 119 2.18 12.34 -32.89
CA GLU A 119 1.55 13.60 -33.30
C GLU A 119 1.57 13.80 -34.82
N LYS A 120 2.65 13.36 -35.49
CA LYS A 120 2.78 13.47 -36.95
C LYS A 120 1.75 12.60 -37.67
N VAL A 121 1.55 11.36 -37.20
CA VAL A 121 0.54 10.44 -37.76
C VAL A 121 -0.86 10.95 -37.44
N ALA A 122 -1.11 11.40 -36.22
CA ALA A 122 -2.40 11.96 -35.81
C ALA A 122 -2.79 13.18 -36.67
N LYS A 123 -1.85 14.12 -36.89
CA LYS A 123 -2.06 15.27 -37.79
C LYS A 123 -2.36 14.83 -39.22
N ALA A 124 -1.65 13.83 -39.74
CA ALA A 124 -1.89 13.32 -41.09
C ALA A 124 -3.28 12.66 -41.22
N LEU A 125 -3.69 11.89 -40.21
CA LEU A 125 -5.02 11.28 -40.16
C LEU A 125 -6.13 12.33 -40.13
N VAL A 126 -6.03 13.34 -39.25
CA VAL A 126 -7.01 14.42 -39.18
C VAL A 126 -7.07 15.21 -40.48
N ARG A 127 -5.93 15.56 -41.07
CA ARG A 127 -5.86 16.29 -42.35
C ARG A 127 -6.51 15.49 -43.49
N ASN A 128 -6.25 14.18 -43.56
CA ASN A 128 -6.84 13.34 -44.59
C ASN A 128 -8.34 13.12 -44.37
N ALA A 129 -8.79 12.98 -43.11
CA ALA A 129 -10.20 12.80 -42.77
C ALA A 129 -11.04 14.07 -43.05
N LEU A 130 -10.45 15.25 -42.90
CA LEU A 130 -11.10 16.53 -43.20
C LEU A 130 -10.93 16.99 -44.65
N PHE A 131 -10.24 16.22 -45.49
CA PHE A 131 -10.03 16.58 -46.89
C PHE A 131 -11.30 16.34 -47.70
N ASP A 132 -11.95 17.41 -48.15
CA ASP A 132 -13.07 17.33 -49.08
C ASP A 132 -12.57 17.46 -50.53
N ALA A 133 -12.71 16.36 -51.28
CA ALA A 133 -12.26 16.27 -52.67
C ALA A 133 -13.10 17.15 -53.62
N GLN A 134 -14.36 17.46 -53.28
CA GLN A 134 -15.20 18.32 -54.11
C GLN A 134 -14.73 19.78 -54.05
N GLU A 135 -14.49 20.28 -52.84
CA GLU A 135 -14.01 21.65 -52.62
C GLU A 135 -12.62 21.89 -53.23
N TYR A 136 -11.76 20.88 -53.23
CA TYR A 136 -10.43 20.95 -53.84
C TYR A 136 -10.49 20.88 -55.38
N GLY A 137 -11.41 20.10 -55.94
CA GLY A 137 -11.63 20.01 -57.38
C GLY A 137 -12.17 21.31 -57.98
N ASP A 138 -13.10 21.96 -57.28
CA ASP A 138 -13.70 23.23 -57.74
C ASP A 138 -12.70 24.40 -57.68
N LYS A 139 -11.86 24.47 -56.66
CA LYS A 139 -10.78 25.48 -56.56
C LYS A 139 -9.73 25.38 -57.69
N LYS A 140 -9.52 24.18 -58.25
CA LYS A 140 -8.62 24.00 -59.41
C LYS A 140 -9.22 24.46 -60.72
N LYS A 141 -10.55 24.37 -60.89
CA LYS A 141 -11.23 24.80 -62.12
C LYS A 141 -11.38 26.32 -62.21
N THR A 142 -11.47 27.01 -61.07
CA THR A 142 -11.57 28.49 -61.03
C THR A 142 -10.23 29.20 -61.25
N ASN A 143 -9.11 28.47 -61.17
CA ASN A 143 -7.75 29.01 -61.37
C ASN A 143 -7.11 28.58 -62.71
N GLN A 144 -7.91 28.07 -63.64
CA GLN A 144 -7.50 27.68 -64.99
C GLN A 144 -8.28 28.49 -66.01
#